data_AF-A0AAJ7TNB4-F1
#
_entry.id   AF-A0AAJ7TNB4-F1
#
_cell.length_a   1.000
_cell.length_b   1.000
_cell.length_c   1.000
_cell.angle_alpha   90.00
_cell.angle_beta   90.00
_cell.angle_gamma   90.00
#
_symmetry.space_group_name_H-M   'P 1'
#
loop_
_entity.id
_entity.type
_entity.pdbx_description
1 polymer ?
#
loop_
_entity_poly.entity_id
_entity_poly.type
_entity_poly.pdbx_seq_one_letter_code
_entity_poly.pdbx_strand_id
1 'polypeptide(L)'
;MMMMIAPRHLDHSGCQRSAPGRDASASAAEETERRRRRRERNKVAAAKCRNKKKERTEFLLQESEILEVQNSRLKSLIEKLRGERQRLELALSQHRSACRAHGDADESEQQLLLMQLTEQRGP
;
A
#
# COMPACT_ATOMS: atom_id res chain seq x y z
N MET A 1 -22.01 -28.02 22.85
CA MET A 1 -20.67 -27.44 23.08
C MET A 1 -20.82 -25.93 23.26
N MET A 2 -20.89 -25.45 24.50
CA MET A 2 -20.87 -24.01 24.82
C MET A 2 -19.42 -23.64 25.12
N MET A 3 -18.79 -22.83 24.27
CA MET A 3 -17.49 -22.22 24.57
C MET A 3 -17.71 -21.12 25.62
N MET A 4 -17.11 -21.31 26.79
CA MET A 4 -17.05 -20.26 27.81
C MET A 4 -16.10 -19.15 27.32
N ILE A 5 -16.64 -17.99 27.00
CA ILE A 5 -15.86 -16.77 26.83
C ILE A 5 -15.67 -16.19 28.24
N ALA A 6 -14.46 -16.31 28.79
CA ALA A 6 -14.10 -15.64 30.03
C ALA A 6 -14.06 -14.12 29.83
N PRO A 7 -14.70 -13.31 30.69
CA PRO A 7 -14.57 -11.86 30.63
C PRO A 7 -13.14 -11.47 31.05
N ARG A 8 -12.45 -10.73 30.17
CA ARG A 8 -11.16 -10.11 30.49
C ARG A 8 -11.37 -9.12 31.63
N HIS A 9 -10.82 -9.45 32.80
CA HIS A 9 -10.67 -8.53 33.92
C HIS A 9 -9.85 -7.31 33.43
N LEU A 10 -10.50 -6.16 33.25
CA LEU A 10 -9.77 -4.90 33.14
C LEU A 10 -9.35 -4.51 34.55
N ASP A 11 -8.18 -4.97 34.96
CA ASP A 11 -7.48 -4.40 36.10
C ASP A 11 -7.13 -2.95 35.77
N HIS A 12 -8.02 -2.04 36.19
CA HIS A 12 -7.72 -0.61 36.28
C HIS A 12 -6.84 -0.37 37.51
N SER A 13 -5.63 -0.92 37.49
CA SER A 13 -4.60 -0.59 38.45
C SER A 13 -4.00 0.77 38.08
N GLY A 14 -4.29 1.78 38.89
CA GLY A 14 -3.54 3.04 38.92
C GLY A 14 -4.25 4.30 38.42
N CYS A 15 -5.31 4.72 39.11
CA CYS A 15 -5.68 6.15 39.13
C CYS A 15 -5.76 6.65 40.57
N GLN A 16 -4.61 6.66 41.26
CA GLN A 16 -4.49 7.41 42.51
C GLN A 16 -4.47 8.90 42.15
N ARG A 17 -5.65 9.54 42.13
CA ARG A 17 -5.72 10.99 42.24
C ARG A 17 -5.52 11.34 43.71
N SER A 18 -4.28 11.61 44.09
CA SER A 18 -3.99 12.26 45.37
C SER A 18 -4.69 13.62 45.38
N ALA A 19 -5.66 13.79 46.29
CA ALA A 19 -6.33 15.06 46.52
C ALA A 19 -5.40 15.99 47.33
N PRO A 20 -5.17 17.26 46.94
CA PRO A 20 -4.43 18.17 47.77
C PRO A 20 -5.37 18.82 48.79
N GLY A 21 -5.03 18.70 50.07
CA GLY A 21 -5.64 19.44 51.15
C GLY A 21 -5.07 20.85 51.28
N ARG A 22 -5.94 21.77 51.70
CA ARG A 22 -5.66 23.04 52.43
C ARG A 22 -4.88 24.11 51.66
N ASP A 23 -5.57 24.73 50.69
CA ASP A 23 -5.59 26.18 50.36
C ASP A 23 -6.62 26.41 49.23
N ALA A 24 -7.89 26.10 49.52
CA ALA A 24 -8.84 25.57 48.54
C ALA A 24 -9.42 26.57 47.51
N SER A 25 -9.23 27.89 47.62
CA SER A 25 -9.88 28.87 46.72
C SER A 25 -8.93 29.41 45.63
N ALA A 26 -7.74 29.87 46.01
CA ALA A 26 -6.72 30.32 45.06
C ALA A 26 -6.14 29.12 44.27
N SER A 27 -5.86 28.01 44.96
CA SER A 27 -5.41 26.78 44.30
C SER A 27 -6.48 26.17 43.39
N ALA A 28 -7.78 26.29 43.72
CA ALA A 28 -8.85 25.80 42.86
C ALA A 28 -8.97 26.62 41.57
N ALA A 29 -8.89 27.95 41.64
CA ALA A 29 -8.88 28.79 40.44
C ALA A 29 -7.68 28.45 39.53
N GLU A 30 -6.50 28.34 40.10
CA GLU A 30 -5.29 27.97 39.36
C GLU A 30 -5.35 26.53 38.81
N GLU A 31 -5.94 25.59 39.56
CA GLU A 31 -6.15 24.21 39.13
C GLU A 31 -7.18 24.12 37.99
N THR A 32 -8.25 24.94 38.02
CA THR A 32 -9.23 24.99 36.93
C THR A 32 -8.63 25.52 35.63
N GLU A 33 -7.77 26.54 35.70
CA GLU A 33 -7.05 27.08 34.55
C GLU A 33 -6.02 26.07 34.02
N ARG A 34 -5.30 25.35 34.90
CA ARG A 34 -4.41 24.25 34.52
C ARG A 34 -5.16 23.13 33.79
N ARG A 35 -6.35 22.76 34.28
CA ARG A 35 -7.24 21.79 33.63
C ARG A 35 -7.73 22.29 32.27
N ARG A 36 -8.10 23.57 32.16
CA ARG A 36 -8.51 24.20 30.89
C ARG A 36 -7.38 24.13 29.86
N ARG A 37 -6.15 24.54 30.21
CA ARG A 37 -4.97 24.45 29.33
C ARG A 37 -4.68 23.02 28.89
N ARG A 38 -4.84 22.05 29.79
CA ARG A 38 -4.67 20.62 29.44
C ARG A 38 -5.74 20.14 28.45
N ARG A 39 -7.00 20.53 28.64
CA ARG A 39 -8.09 20.20 27.69
C ARG A 39 -7.87 20.84 26.33
N GLU A 40 -7.44 22.10 26.28
CA GLU A 40 -7.16 22.78 25.02
C GLU A 40 -6.02 22.09 24.25
N ARG A 41 -4.92 21.76 24.95
CA ARG A 41 -3.84 20.95 24.36
C ARG A 41 -4.31 19.59 23.86
N ASN A 42 -5.13 18.89 24.65
CA ASN A 42 -5.66 17.58 24.25
C ASN A 42 -6.62 17.68 23.06
N LYS A 43 -7.44 18.74 22.99
CA LYS A 43 -8.32 19.03 21.85
C LYS A 43 -7.52 19.17 20.56
N VAL A 44 -6.44 19.95 20.58
CA VAL A 44 -5.53 20.10 19.44
C VAL A 44 -4.85 18.78 19.10
N ALA A 45 -4.34 18.04 20.10
CA ALA A 45 -3.68 16.75 19.87
C ALA A 45 -4.64 15.70 19.26
N ALA A 46 -5.89 15.65 19.72
CA ALA A 46 -6.91 14.76 19.18
C ALA A 46 -7.28 15.12 17.74
N ALA A 47 -7.44 16.42 17.44
CA ALA A 47 -7.65 16.89 16.08
C ALA A 47 -6.46 16.53 15.16
N LYS A 48 -5.23 16.77 15.62
CA LYS A 48 -4.02 16.40 14.87
C LYS A 48 -3.91 14.89 14.63
N CYS A 49 -4.27 14.06 15.61
CA CYS A 49 -4.29 12.60 15.47
C CYS A 49 -5.32 12.16 14.41
N ARG A 50 -6.54 12.72 14.47
CA ARG A 50 -7.59 12.46 13.48
C ARG A 50 -7.18 12.90 12.08
N ASN A 51 -6.62 14.09 11.94
CA ASN A 51 -6.15 14.61 10.66
C ASN A 51 -5.01 13.76 10.09
N LYS A 52 -4.00 13.43 10.90
CA LYS A 52 -2.89 12.56 10.45
C LYS A 52 -3.37 11.19 10.00
N LYS A 53 -4.38 10.62 10.66
CA LYS A 53 -5.01 9.37 10.23
C LYS A 53 -5.73 9.54 8.89
N LYS A 54 -6.51 10.62 8.75
CA LYS A 54 -7.26 10.96 7.53
C LYS A 54 -6.30 11.17 6.35
N GLU A 55 -5.29 12.02 6.49
CA GLU A 55 -4.26 12.29 5.48
C GLU A 55 -3.55 11.01 5.04
N ARG A 56 -3.20 10.12 5.98
CA ARG A 56 -2.56 8.85 5.64
C ARG A 56 -3.49 7.93 4.86
N THR A 57 -4.78 7.87 5.23
CA THR A 57 -5.76 7.09 4.48
C THR A 57 -5.98 7.67 3.08
N GLU A 58 -6.10 8.99 2.95
CA GLU A 58 -6.26 9.67 1.67
C GLU A 58 -5.05 9.44 0.76
N PHE A 59 -3.83 9.56 1.30
CA PHE A 59 -2.61 9.25 0.56
C PHE A 59 -2.59 7.82 0.02
N LEU A 60 -2.93 6.83 0.86
CA LEU A 60 -2.94 5.42 0.43
C LEU A 60 -4.00 5.15 -0.63
N LEU A 61 -5.18 5.81 -0.55
CA LEU A 61 -6.21 5.68 -1.57
C LEU A 61 -5.75 6.26 -2.91
N GLN A 62 -5.20 7.48 -2.90
CA GLN A 62 -4.66 8.12 -4.10
C GLN A 62 -3.54 7.29 -4.73
N GLU A 63 -2.61 6.78 -3.92
CA GLU A 63 -1.54 5.92 -4.41
C GLU A 63 -2.09 4.63 -5.04
N SER A 64 -3.12 4.02 -4.44
CA SER A 64 -3.79 2.84 -5.00
C SER A 64 -4.39 3.15 -6.37
N GLU A 65 -5.13 4.26 -6.50
CA GLU A 65 -5.74 4.68 -7.76
C GLU A 65 -4.68 4.92 -8.85
N ILE A 66 -3.59 5.61 -8.50
CA ILE A 66 -2.47 5.85 -9.43
C ILE A 66 -1.87 4.53 -9.92
N LEU A 67 -1.61 3.60 -9.00
CA LEU A 67 -1.04 2.30 -9.33
C LEU A 67 -1.99 1.46 -10.20
N GLU A 68 -3.31 1.51 -9.96
CA GLU A 68 -4.31 0.83 -10.78
C GLU A 68 -4.34 1.38 -12.23
N VAL A 69 -4.29 2.70 -12.38
CA VAL A 69 -4.21 3.35 -13.69
C VAL A 69 -2.90 2.97 -14.41
N GLN A 70 -1.76 2.99 -13.71
CA GLN A 70 -0.49 2.59 -14.29
C GLN A 70 -0.49 1.11 -14.69
N ASN A 71 -1.03 0.23 -13.84
CA ASN A 71 -1.12 -1.20 -14.08
C ASN A 71 -1.97 -1.50 -15.32
N SER A 72 -3.15 -0.88 -15.44
CA SER A 72 -4.03 -1.06 -16.61
C SER A 72 -3.39 -0.54 -17.89
N ARG A 73 -2.69 0.61 -17.84
CA ARG A 73 -1.92 1.15 -18.97
C ARG A 73 -0.81 0.20 -19.41
N LEU A 74 -0.02 -0.32 -18.48
CA LEU A 74 1.07 -1.25 -18.77
C LEU A 74 0.54 -2.56 -19.36
N LYS A 75 -0.52 -3.13 -18.79
CA LYS A 75 -1.20 -4.32 -19.35
C LYS A 75 -1.66 -4.09 -20.78
N SER A 76 -2.30 -2.95 -21.05
CA SER A 76 -2.75 -2.59 -22.39
C SER A 76 -1.58 -2.46 -23.38
N LEU A 77 -0.46 -1.88 -22.94
CA LEU A 77 0.75 -1.78 -23.76
C LEU A 77 1.37 -3.16 -24.04
N ILE A 78 1.39 -4.06 -23.05
CA ILE A 78 1.84 -5.44 -23.23
C ILE A 78 1.00 -6.15 -24.29
N GLU A 79 -0.33 -6.07 -24.22
CA GLU A 79 -1.21 -6.72 -25.20
C GLU A 79 -1.02 -6.12 -26.60
N LYS A 80 -0.87 -4.79 -26.70
CA LYS A 80 -0.58 -4.14 -27.98
C LYS A 80 0.73 -4.64 -28.59
N LEU A 81 1.81 -4.67 -27.81
CA LEU A 81 3.12 -5.14 -28.27
C LEU A 81 3.12 -6.63 -28.62
N ARG A 82 2.39 -7.46 -27.87
CA ARG A 82 2.19 -8.88 -28.21
C ARG A 82 1.48 -9.04 -29.55
N GLY A 83 0.44 -8.26 -29.80
CA GLY A 83 -0.27 -8.25 -31.09
C GLY A 83 0.61 -7.79 -32.25
N GLU A 84 1.41 -6.74 -32.04
CA GLU A 84 2.37 -6.27 -33.05
C GLU A 84 3.45 -7.33 -33.34
N ARG A 85 3.99 -7.98 -32.30
CA ARG A 85 4.95 -9.07 -32.43
C ARG A 85 4.36 -10.23 -33.24
N GLN A 86 3.16 -10.71 -32.87
CA GLN A 86 2.50 -11.81 -33.58
C GLN A 86 2.23 -11.48 -35.06
N ARG A 87 1.84 -10.22 -35.36
CA ARG A 87 1.65 -9.77 -36.74
C ARG A 87 2.95 -9.81 -37.54
N LEU A 88 4.06 -9.37 -36.94
CA LEU A 88 5.38 -9.38 -37.58
C LEU A 88 5.90 -10.82 -37.76
N GLU A 89 5.75 -11.68 -36.75
CA GLU A 89 6.08 -13.10 -36.83
C GLU A 89 5.32 -13.79 -37.96
N LEU A 90 4.01 -13.50 -38.11
CA LEU A 90 3.21 -14.02 -39.22
C LEU A 90 3.69 -13.51 -40.59
N ALA A 91 4.00 -12.22 -40.70
CA ALA A 91 4.52 -11.66 -41.95
C ALA A 91 5.88 -12.28 -42.33
N LEU A 92 6.76 -12.49 -41.35
CA LEU A 92 8.04 -13.15 -41.54
C LEU A 92 7.89 -14.62 -41.92
N SER A 93 6.99 -15.36 -41.28
CA SER A 93 6.76 -16.78 -41.61
C SER A 93 6.22 -16.97 -43.02
N GLN A 94 5.30 -16.10 -43.46
CA GLN A 94 4.80 -16.07 -44.84
C GLN A 94 5.90 -15.72 -45.84
N HIS A 95 6.78 -14.78 -45.50
CA HIS A 95 7.92 -14.47 -46.36
C HIS A 95 8.90 -15.64 -46.43
N ARG A 96 9.25 -16.27 -45.31
CA ARG A 96 10.17 -17.42 -45.25
C ARG A 96 9.70 -18.60 -46.09
N SER A 97 8.40 -18.90 -46.10
CA SER A 97 7.86 -19.99 -46.93
C SER A 97 7.94 -19.70 -48.45
N ALA A 98 8.04 -18.44 -48.85
CA ALA A 98 8.19 -18.01 -50.24
C ALA A 98 9.65 -17.65 -50.62
N CYS A 99 10.52 -17.43 -49.64
CA CYS A 99 11.86 -16.89 -49.84
C CYS A 99 12.89 -18.01 -50.04
N ARG A 100 13.56 -18.03 -51.21
CA ARG A 100 14.57 -19.05 -51.55
C ARG A 100 15.90 -18.91 -50.81
N ALA A 101 16.07 -17.89 -49.96
CA ALA A 101 17.37 -17.49 -49.42
C ALA A 101 17.66 -17.93 -47.97
N HIS A 102 16.68 -18.32 -47.16
CA HIS A 102 16.90 -18.57 -45.72
C HIS A 102 15.98 -19.66 -45.17
N GLY A 103 16.43 -20.91 -45.18
CA GLY A 103 15.71 -22.05 -44.61
C GLY A 103 15.89 -22.25 -43.10
N ASP A 104 17.07 -22.01 -42.53
CA ASP A 104 17.45 -22.76 -41.31
C ASP A 104 18.16 -21.97 -40.17
N ALA A 105 18.41 -20.66 -40.28
CA ALA A 105 19.38 -20.00 -39.38
C ALA A 105 18.82 -19.25 -38.15
N ASP A 106 17.59 -18.71 -38.17
CA ASP A 106 17.15 -17.72 -37.16
C ASP A 106 16.35 -18.28 -35.96
N GLU A 107 15.59 -19.37 -36.13
CA GLU A 107 14.69 -19.87 -35.06
C GLU A 107 15.47 -20.37 -33.84
N SER A 108 16.67 -20.91 -34.07
CA SER A 108 17.59 -21.40 -33.05
C SER A 108 18.07 -20.30 -32.11
N GLU A 109 18.30 -19.08 -32.62
CA GLU A 109 18.78 -17.95 -31.82
C GLU A 109 17.68 -17.40 -30.91
N GLN A 110 16.44 -17.30 -31.42
CA GLN A 110 15.30 -16.86 -30.60
C GLN A 110 15.00 -17.86 -29.47
N GLN A 111 15.10 -19.16 -29.75
CA GLN A 111 14.88 -20.21 -28.77
C GLN A 111 15.99 -20.25 -27.71
N LEU A 112 17.24 -19.99 -28.10
CA LEU A 112 18.37 -19.80 -27.18
C LEU A 112 18.17 -18.58 -26.28
N LEU A 113 17.72 -17.45 -26.84
CA LEU A 113 17.49 -16.23 -26.07
C LEU A 113 16.34 -16.38 -25.06
N LEU A 114 15.27 -17.07 -25.46
CA LEU A 114 14.13 -17.34 -24.58
C LEU A 114 14.54 -18.24 -23.41
N MET A 115 15.38 -19.25 -23.67
CA MET A 115 15.92 -20.16 -22.65
C MET A 115 16.79 -19.38 -21.64
N GLN A 116 17.68 -18.52 -22.12
CA GLN A 116 18.54 -17.67 -21.26
C GLN A 116 17.74 -16.70 -20.38
N LEU A 117 16.62 -16.16 -20.88
CA LEU A 117 15.76 -15.26 -20.11
C LEU A 117 14.95 -15.99 -19.03
N THR A 118 14.60 -17.27 -19.25
CA THR A 118 13.91 -18.09 -18.25
C THR A 118 14.81 -18.55 -17.12
N GLU A 119 16.11 -18.76 -17.37
CA GLU A 119 17.08 -19.17 -16.35
C GLU A 119 17.42 -18.05 -15.35
N GLN A 120 17.28 -16.78 -15.75
CA GLN A 120 17.56 -15.62 -14.88
C GLN A 120 16.40 -15.26 -13.94
N ARG A 121 15.22 -15.88 -14.11
CA ARG A 121 14.10 -15.78 -13.15
C ARG A 121 14.10 -17.01 -12.24
N GLY A 122 15.08 -17.06 -11.34
CA GLY A 122 15.03 -17.92 -10.14
C GLY A 122 13.91 -17.50 -9.18
N PRO A 123 13.51 -18.37 -8.23
CA PRO A 123 12.21 -18.39 -7.57
C PRO A 123 11.82 -17.12 -6.81
#